data_AF-A0A3P8S515-F1
#
_entry.id   AF-A0A3P8S515-F1
#
_cell.length_a   1.000
_cell.length_b   1.000
_cell.length_c   1.000
_cell.angle_alpha   90.00
_cell.angle_beta   90.00
_cell.angle_gamma   90.00
#
_symmetry.space_group_name_H-M   'P 1'
#
loop_
_entity.id
_entity.type
_entity.pdbx_description
1 polymer ?
#
loop_
_entity_poly.entity_id
_entity_poly.type
_entity_poly.pdbx_seq_one_letter_code
_entity_poly.pdbx_strand_id
1 'polypeptide(L)' 'MTTTQGHIVALLVLCSLTSLVLCVCVQPSCVGMTVTQACPLSYSPVCGSNGITYPNECSLCVARLEKNVDILIVNDGPCS' A
#
# COMPACT_ATOMS: atom_id res chain seq x y z
N MET A 1 5.96 -18.66 -8.67
CA MET A 1 5.15 -17.43 -8.74
C MET A 1 5.69 -16.55 -7.63
N THR A 2 6.45 -15.54 -8.02
CA THR A 2 7.64 -15.06 -7.30
C THR A 2 7.31 -14.21 -6.10
N THR A 3 7.52 -14.76 -4.90
CA THR A 3 7.90 -14.00 -3.70
C THR A 3 9.26 -13.39 -3.97
N THR A 4 9.31 -12.09 -4.23
CA THR A 4 10.54 -11.31 -4.11
C THR A 4 10.34 -10.29 -3.00
N GLN A 5 11.17 -10.42 -1.98
CA GLN A 5 11.40 -9.47 -0.90
C GLN A 5 11.71 -8.07 -1.48
N GLY A 6 10.67 -7.26 -1.67
CA GLY A 6 10.70 -6.00 -2.42
C GLY A 6 11.12 -4.79 -1.59
N HIS A 7 12.29 -4.84 -0.96
CA HIS A 7 12.87 -3.67 -0.29
C HIS A 7 13.37 -2.57 -1.25
N ILE A 8 13.04 -2.62 -2.56
CA ILE A 8 13.49 -1.65 -3.58
C ILE A 8 12.42 -1.46 -4.67
N VAL A 9 11.36 -0.69 -4.41
CA VAL A 9 10.55 -0.04 -5.47
C VAL A 9 10.61 1.47 -5.27
N ALA A 10 11.83 1.98 -5.19
CA ALA A 10 12.16 3.37 -5.44
C ALA A 10 13.44 3.36 -6.28
N LEU A 11 13.45 4.18 -7.34
CA LEU A 11 14.46 4.31 -8.39
C LEU A 11 14.35 3.26 -9.52
N LEU A 12 13.53 3.56 -10.53
CA LEU A 12 14.05 4.07 -11.81
C LEU A 12 12.93 4.66 -12.67
N VAL A 13 13.10 5.96 -12.90
CA VAL A 13 12.40 6.85 -13.81
C VAL A 13 12.54 6.36 -15.24
N LEU A 14 11.45 5.97 -15.92
CA LEU A 14 11.37 5.97 -17.40
C LEU A 14 9.92 6.21 -17.90
N CYS A 15 9.21 7.18 -17.32
CA CYS A 15 7.97 7.70 -17.91
C CYS A 15 8.25 8.97 -18.70
N SER A 16 8.94 8.86 -19.85
CA SER A 16 9.09 9.99 -20.77
C SER A 16 8.88 9.69 -22.25
N LEU A 17 8.64 8.44 -22.69
CA LEU A 17 8.44 8.20 -24.14
C LEU A 17 7.36 7.19 -24.60
N THR A 18 6.60 6.54 -23.73
CA THR A 18 5.45 5.72 -24.16
C THR A 18 4.32 5.87 -23.16
N SER A 19 3.08 6.13 -23.61
CA SER A 19 1.85 6.44 -22.86
C SER A 19 1.43 5.46 -21.73
N LEU A 20 2.34 5.10 -20.83
CA LEU A 20 2.16 4.14 -19.77
C LEU A 20 1.47 4.83 -18.60
N VAL A 21 0.22 4.45 -18.37
CA VAL A 21 -0.49 4.75 -17.13
C VAL A 21 0.25 4.04 -15.99
N LEU A 22 1.28 4.69 -15.45
CA LEU A 22 1.90 4.25 -14.21
C LEU A 22 1.01 4.77 -13.09
N CYS A 23 0.16 3.89 -12.55
CA CYS A 23 -0.46 4.14 -11.26
C CYS A 23 0.69 4.24 -10.25
N VAL A 24 1.00 5.45 -9.78
CA VAL A 24 1.99 5.65 -8.72
C VAL A 24 1.32 5.19 -7.43
N CYS A 25 1.49 3.93 -7.12
CA CYS A 25 0.99 3.34 -5.90
C CYS A 25 2.18 2.85 -5.06
N VAL A 26 2.23 3.30 -3.81
CA VAL A 26 3.30 3.05 -2.85
C VAL A 26 3.03 1.72 -2.13
N GLN A 27 4.07 0.89 -1.97
CA GLN A 27 3.96 -0.33 -1.19
C GLN A 27 3.92 0.02 0.30
N PRO A 28 2.89 -0.39 1.06
CA PRO A 28 2.82 -0.14 2.50
C PRO A 28 3.87 -0.99 3.25
N SER A 29 4.40 -0.42 4.33
CA SER A 29 5.42 -1.04 5.18
C SER A 29 4.79 -2.02 6.17
N CYS A 30 4.48 -3.23 5.70
CA CYS A 30 3.86 -4.28 6.52
C CYS A 30 4.85 -5.22 7.22
N VAL A 31 6.14 -4.86 7.27
CA VAL A 31 7.22 -5.73 7.75
C VAL A 31 7.01 -6.06 9.24
N GLY A 32 6.98 -7.35 9.56
CA GLY A 32 6.84 -7.83 10.94
C GLY A 32 5.43 -7.74 11.52
N MET A 33 4.41 -7.43 10.71
CA MET A 33 3.02 -7.40 11.17
C MET A 33 2.32 -8.75 11.06
N THR A 34 1.34 -8.98 11.94
CA THR A 34 0.45 -10.13 11.93
C THR A 34 -1.01 -9.68 11.88
N VAL A 35 -1.91 -10.60 11.50
CA VAL A 35 -3.36 -10.35 11.44
C VAL A 35 -3.92 -9.95 12.82
N THR A 36 -3.34 -10.42 13.92
CA THR A 36 -3.81 -10.14 15.28
C THR A 36 -3.18 -8.88 15.88
N GLN A 37 -2.44 -8.10 15.12
CA GLN A 37 -1.76 -6.90 15.61
C GLN A 37 -2.77 -5.79 15.93
N ALA A 38 -2.65 -5.19 17.12
CA ALA A 38 -3.37 -3.96 17.44
C ALA A 38 -2.72 -2.77 16.72
N CYS A 39 -3.51 -2.04 15.93
CA CYS A 39 -3.07 -0.80 15.31
C CYS A 39 -3.30 0.40 16.23
N PRO A 40 -2.46 1.44 16.16
CA PRO A 40 -2.70 2.68 16.89
C PRO A 40 -4.01 3.33 16.43
N LEU A 41 -4.68 4.02 17.35
CA LEU A 41 -5.89 4.80 17.07
C LEU A 41 -5.61 6.15 16.39
N SER A 42 -4.36 6.39 15.98
CA SER A 42 -3.98 7.60 15.25
C SER A 42 -4.67 7.63 13.89
N TYR A 43 -5.34 8.72 13.60
CA TYR A 43 -6.01 8.94 12.33
C TYR A 43 -5.04 9.62 11.35
N SER A 44 -4.56 8.84 10.39
CA SER A 44 -3.68 9.27 9.30
C SER A 44 -4.12 8.53 8.03
N PRO A 45 -5.26 8.93 7.45
CA PRO A 45 -5.94 8.12 6.45
C PRO A 45 -5.08 7.91 5.20
N VAL A 46 -5.25 6.77 4.55
CA VAL A 46 -4.61 6.43 3.27
C VAL A 46 -5.63 5.80 2.34
N CYS A 47 -5.53 6.10 1.04
CA CYS A 47 -6.36 5.50 0.01
C CYS A 47 -5.69 4.24 -0.53
N GLY A 48 -6.36 3.09 -0.42
CA GLY A 48 -5.89 1.83 -0.99
C GLY A 48 -6.13 1.73 -2.50
N SER A 49 -5.35 0.90 -3.19
CA SER A 49 -5.53 0.59 -4.62
C SER A 49 -6.84 -0.12 -4.95
N ASN A 50 -7.55 -0.58 -3.91
CA ASN A 50 -8.90 -1.12 -3.99
C ASN A 50 -10.00 -0.06 -3.84
N GLY A 51 -9.64 1.23 -3.77
CA GLY A 51 -10.58 2.34 -3.59
C GLY A 51 -11.14 2.45 -2.17
N ILE A 52 -10.60 1.73 -1.20
CA ILE A 52 -11.02 1.79 0.21
C ILE A 52 -10.10 2.75 0.97
N THR A 53 -10.69 3.62 1.77
CA THR A 53 -9.95 4.44 2.73
C THR A 53 -9.66 3.66 4.00
N TYR A 54 -8.41 3.59 4.40
CA TYR A 54 -7.97 3.01 5.65
C TYR A 54 -7.62 4.11 6.65
N PRO A 55 -8.00 4.00 7.94
CA PRO A 55 -7.75 5.05 8.94
C PRO A 55 -6.26 5.32 9.19
N ASN A 56 -5.41 4.34 8.90
CA ASN A 56 -3.95 4.47 8.86
C ASN A 56 -3.30 3.31 8.08
N GLU A 57 -2.02 3.44 7.75
CA GLU A 57 -1.24 2.41 7.06
C GLU A 57 -1.25 1.05 7.78
N CYS A 58 -1.22 1.05 9.12
CA CYS A 58 -1.29 -0.20 9.90
C CYS A 58 -2.58 -0.98 9.62
N SER A 59 -3.73 -0.30 9.64
CA SER A 59 -5.02 -0.93 9.34
C SER A 59 -5.12 -1.45 7.91
N LEU A 60 -4.48 -0.77 6.95
CA LEU A 60 -4.35 -1.24 5.57
C LEU A 60 -3.53 -2.54 5.53
N CYS A 61 -2.42 -2.60 6.24
CA CYS A 61 -1.59 -3.80 6.32
C CYS A 61 -2.30 -4.98 6.98
N VAL A 62 -3.08 -4.76 8.05
CA VAL A 62 -3.90 -5.83 8.64
C VAL A 62 -4.88 -6.36 7.60
N ALA A 63 -5.60 -5.48 6.90
CA ALA A 63 -6.53 -5.90 5.85
C ALA A 63 -5.83 -6.67 4.71
N ARG A 64 -4.64 -6.21 4.28
CA ARG A 64 -3.78 -6.88 3.29
C ARG A 64 -3.41 -8.30 3.74
N LEU A 65 -3.01 -8.47 5.00
CA LEU A 65 -2.64 -9.78 5.58
C LEU A 65 -3.85 -10.69 5.77
N GLU A 66 -4.96 -10.18 6.31
CA GLU A 66 -6.21 -10.91 6.56
C GLU A 66 -6.83 -11.48 5.30
N LYS A 67 -6.86 -10.67 4.25
CA LYS A 67 -7.51 -11.02 2.98
C LYS A 67 -6.54 -11.67 2.00
N ASN A 68 -5.24 -11.70 2.33
CA ASN A 68 -4.18 -12.19 1.46
C ASN A 68 -4.20 -11.54 0.06
N VAL A 69 -4.43 -10.23 0.00
CA VAL A 69 -4.48 -9.44 -1.24
C VAL A 69 -3.47 -8.31 -1.17
N ASP A 70 -2.82 -8.00 -2.29
CA ASP A 70 -1.87 -6.87 -2.34
C ASP A 70 -2.63 -5.55 -2.54
N ILE A 71 -2.70 -4.74 -1.48
CA ILE A 71 -3.35 -3.42 -1.48
C ILE A 71 -2.26 -2.36 -1.35
N LEU A 72 -2.03 -1.58 -2.39
CA LEU A 72 -1.04 -0.51 -2.42
C LEU A 72 -1.67 0.80 -1.93
N ILE A 73 -0.87 1.75 -1.47
CA ILE A 73 -1.33 3.10 -1.16
C ILE A 73 -1.32 3.92 -2.43
N VAL A 74 -2.47 4.44 -2.86
CA VAL A 74 -2.60 5.32 -4.02
C VAL A 74 -2.22 6.76 -3.65
N ASN A 75 -2.68 7.22 -2.49
CA ASN A 75 -2.40 8.57 -2.00
C ASN A 75 -2.57 8.62 -0.48
N ASP A 76 -1.89 9.57 0.15
CA ASP A 76 -2.15 9.98 1.52
C ASP A 76 -3.49 10.73 1.59
N GLY A 77 -4.28 10.44 2.62
CA GLY A 77 -5.64 10.94 2.75
C GLY A 77 -6.72 9.93 2.37
N PRO A 78 -8.00 10.28 2.53
CA PRO A 78 -9.11 9.46 2.07
C PRO A 78 -9.16 9.37 0.55
N CYS A 79 -9.79 8.31 0.04
CA CYS A 79 -10.16 8.22 -1.37
C CYS A 79 -11.22 9.28 -1.70
N SER A 80 -11.14 9.86 -2.90
CA SER A 80 -12.04 10.90 -3.43
C SER A 80 -13.24 10.33 -4.19
#